data_AF-A0AAD7ZS58-F1
#
_entry.id   AF-A0AAD7ZS58-F1
#
_cell.length_a   1.000
_cell.length_b   1.000
_cell.length_c   1.000
_cell.angle_alpha   90.00
_cell.angle_beta   90.00
_cell.angle_gamma   90.00
#
_symmetry.space_group_name_H-M   'P 1'
#
loop_
_entity.id
_entity.type
_entity.pdbx_description
1 polymer ?
#
loop_
_entity_poly.entity_id
_entity_poly.type
_entity_poly.pdbx_seq_one_letter_code
_entity_poly.pdbx_strand_id
1 'polypeptide(L)'
;MKNGIPTDVGGYFGSIWTALGYKMNFSTSFLRPFNGWGRGFSHGYWSGLVGAIVRHEADVGLASLTITNKRTKVVDFVFPLMDGT
;
A
#
# COMPACT_ATOMS: atom_id res chain seq x y z
N MET A 1 8.45 3.98 -15.46
CA MET A 1 9.23 2.86 -14.85
C MET A 1 10.70 2.99 -15.23
N LYS A 2 11.61 2.71 -14.30
CA LYS A 2 13.05 2.61 -14.54
C LYS A 2 13.56 1.31 -13.92
N ASN A 3 14.19 0.44 -14.71
CA ASN A 3 14.67 -0.89 -14.28
C ASN A 3 13.58 -1.77 -13.61
N GLY A 4 12.32 -1.61 -14.01
CA GLY A 4 11.16 -2.32 -13.45
C GLY A 4 10.67 -1.80 -12.09
N ILE A 5 11.14 -0.61 -11.66
CA ILE A 5 10.62 0.13 -10.52
C ILE A 5 9.75 1.28 -11.06
N PRO A 6 8.53 1.50 -10.53
CA PRO A 6 7.72 2.67 -10.87
C PRO A 6 8.46 3.98 -10.60
N THR A 7 8.22 4.99 -11.43
CA THR A 7 8.79 6.33 -11.27
C THR A 7 7.74 7.34 -10.80
N ASP A 8 6.48 6.93 -10.85
CA ASP A 8 5.26 7.68 -10.65
C ASP A 8 4.11 6.70 -10.40
N VAL A 9 2.99 7.21 -9.89
CA VAL A 9 1.75 6.44 -9.67
C VAL A 9 0.56 7.20 -10.22
N GLY A 10 -0.31 6.50 -10.94
CA GLY A 10 -1.53 7.05 -11.53
C GLY A 10 -2.81 6.47 -10.93
N GLY A 11 -3.94 6.80 -11.56
CA GLY A 11 -5.27 6.37 -11.09
C GLY A 11 -5.71 7.09 -9.82
N TYR A 12 -6.85 6.68 -9.27
CA TYR A 12 -7.48 7.35 -8.13
C TYR A 12 -6.54 7.51 -6.93
N PHE A 13 -5.93 6.41 -6.47
CA PHE A 13 -5.00 6.45 -5.33
C PHE A 13 -3.69 7.19 -5.66
N GLY A 14 -3.20 7.11 -6.91
CA GLY A 14 -2.00 7.85 -7.33
C GLY A 14 -2.20 9.36 -7.30
N SER A 15 -3.37 9.84 -7.72
CA SER A 15 -3.74 11.26 -7.64
C SER A 15 -3.81 11.75 -6.19
N ILE A 16 -4.41 10.96 -5.29
CA ILE A 16 -4.44 11.29 -3.85
C ILE A 16 -3.02 11.33 -3.27
N TRP A 17 -2.21 10.31 -3.56
CA TRP A 17 -0.82 10.25 -3.07
C TRP A 17 0.01 11.44 -3.56
N THR A 18 -0.17 11.82 -4.82
CA THR A 18 0.50 12.98 -5.42
C THR A 18 0.08 14.28 -4.72
N ALA A 19 -1.22 14.48 -4.49
CA ALA A 19 -1.73 15.64 -3.76
C ALA A 19 -1.20 15.71 -2.31
N LEU A 20 -1.12 14.56 -1.63
CA LEU A 20 -0.51 14.43 -0.31
C LEU A 20 0.98 14.78 -0.35
N GLY A 21 1.72 14.30 -1.34
CA GLY A 21 3.13 14.63 -1.58
C GLY A 21 3.37 16.13 -1.66
N TYR A 22 2.57 16.83 -2.46
CA TYR A 22 2.64 18.29 -2.58
C TYR A 22 2.26 18.99 -1.27
N LYS A 23 1.18 18.56 -0.60
CA LYS A 23 0.67 19.27 0.58
C LYS A 23 1.56 19.09 1.81
N MET A 24 2.19 17.92 1.95
CA MET A 24 3.01 17.55 3.11
C MET A 24 4.52 17.61 2.82
N ASN A 25 4.92 17.93 1.59
CA ASN A 25 6.30 18.12 1.17
C ASN A 25 7.19 16.88 1.41
N PHE A 26 6.73 15.70 0.99
CA PHE A 26 7.54 14.47 1.03
C PHE A 26 7.92 14.01 -0.38
N SER A 27 9.05 13.31 -0.47
CA SER A 27 9.47 12.58 -1.67
C SER A 27 9.08 11.11 -1.58
N THR A 28 8.85 10.46 -2.72
CA THR A 28 8.52 9.02 -2.76
C THR A 28 9.62 8.24 -3.47
N SER A 29 10.07 7.15 -2.85
CA SER A 29 10.77 6.07 -3.54
C SER A 29 9.84 4.88 -3.71
N PHE A 30 9.63 4.44 -4.94
CA PHE A 30 8.77 3.29 -5.20
C PHE A 30 9.55 1.98 -5.09
N LEU A 31 8.85 0.93 -4.69
CA LEU A 31 9.32 -0.43 -4.74
C LEU A 31 8.77 -1.14 -5.97
N ARG A 32 9.33 -2.31 -6.25
CA ARG A 32 8.76 -3.19 -7.28
C ARG A 32 7.33 -3.58 -6.89
N PRO A 33 6.42 -3.74 -7.87
CA PRO A 33 5.08 -4.24 -7.59
C PRO A 33 5.13 -5.60 -6.87
N PHE A 34 4.32 -5.75 -5.84
CA PHE A 34 4.22 -7.00 -5.10
C PHE A 34 3.24 -7.95 -5.77
N ASN A 35 3.56 -9.25 -5.78
CA ASN A 35 2.62 -10.27 -6.20
C ASN A 35 1.56 -10.47 -5.11
N GLY A 36 0.40 -9.82 -5.30
CA GLY A 36 -0.78 -9.95 -4.46
C GLY A 36 -0.86 -8.96 -3.31
N TRP A 37 -2.08 -8.86 -2.75
CA TRP A 37 -2.43 -7.83 -1.77
C TRP A 37 -2.10 -8.17 -0.32
N GLY A 38 -1.84 -9.45 -0.06
CA GLY A 38 -1.45 -9.96 1.24
C GLY A 38 -2.47 -10.92 1.84
N ARG A 39 -1.97 -12.14 2.08
CA ARG A 39 -2.64 -13.25 2.75
C ARG A 39 -1.89 -13.54 4.05
N GLY A 40 -2.60 -13.57 5.16
CA GLY A 40 -2.05 -13.98 6.44
C GLY A 40 -1.95 -15.49 6.54
N PHE A 41 -0.85 -15.97 7.10
CA PHE A 41 -0.59 -17.38 7.39
C PHE A 41 -0.61 -17.61 8.92
N SER A 42 -0.69 -18.87 9.35
CA SER A 42 -0.90 -19.26 10.76
C SER A 42 0.19 -18.76 11.74
N HIS A 43 1.37 -18.38 11.25
CA HIS A 43 2.51 -17.97 12.07
C HIS A 43 2.74 -16.45 12.07
N GLY A 44 1.71 -15.64 11.78
CA GLY A 44 1.82 -14.19 11.71
C GLY A 44 2.53 -13.66 10.45
N TYR A 45 2.99 -14.55 9.56
CA TYR A 45 3.56 -14.19 8.27
C TYR A 45 2.47 -13.65 7.33
N TRP A 46 2.80 -12.56 6.61
CA TRP A 46 1.96 -11.98 5.57
C TRP A 46 2.74 -11.89 4.26
N SER A 47 2.09 -12.25 3.16
CA SER A 47 2.63 -12.07 1.81
C SER A 47 2.28 -10.70 1.20
N GLY A 48 2.78 -10.43 0.00
CA GLY A 48 2.34 -9.32 -0.83
C GLY A 48 2.50 -7.94 -0.18
N LEU A 49 1.61 -7.01 -0.53
CA LEU A 49 1.64 -5.63 -0.06
C LEU A 49 1.60 -5.51 1.48
N VAL A 50 0.63 -6.17 2.14
CA VAL A 50 0.52 -6.14 3.61
C VAL A 50 1.81 -6.70 4.25
N GLY A 51 2.37 -7.77 3.69
CA GLY A 51 3.62 -8.34 4.16
C GLY A 51 4.80 -7.37 4.09
N ALA A 52 4.90 -6.61 3.00
CA ALA A 52 5.97 -5.62 2.83
C ALA A 52 5.91 -4.52 3.91
N ILE A 53 4.70 -4.07 4.26
CA ILE A 53 4.51 -3.08 5.34
C ILE A 53 4.86 -3.70 6.70
N VAL A 54 4.39 -4.91 6.99
CA VAL A 54 4.68 -5.64 8.25
C VAL A 54 6.19 -5.87 8.43
N ARG A 55 6.93 -6.08 7.35
CA ARG A 55 8.40 -6.23 7.36
C ARG A 55 9.17 -4.91 7.25
N HIS A 56 8.48 -3.76 7.28
CA HIS A 56 9.05 -2.42 7.11
C HIS A 56 9.85 -2.24 5.80
N GLU A 57 9.50 -2.99 4.75
CA GLU A 57 10.05 -2.81 3.42
C GLU A 57 9.40 -1.60 2.72
N ALA A 58 8.13 -1.31 3.05
CA ALA A 58 7.34 -0.21 2.52
C ALA A 58 6.62 0.54 3.65
N ASP A 59 6.57 1.87 3.58
CA ASP A 59 5.86 2.70 4.57
C ASP A 59 4.36 2.78 4.28
N VAL A 60 3.98 2.86 3.00
CA VAL A 60 2.59 3.01 2.55
C VAL A 60 2.31 2.12 1.35
N GLY A 61 1.13 1.49 1.35
CA GLY A 61 0.61 0.74 0.22
C GLY A 61 -0.53 1.46 -0.50
N LEU A 62 -0.39 1.64 -1.82
CA LEU A 62 -1.42 2.23 -2.66
C LEU A 62 -2.21 1.12 -3.37
N ALA A 63 -3.38 0.77 -2.84
CA ALA A 63 -4.23 -0.28 -3.41
C ALA A 63 -5.70 -0.11 -3.02
N SER A 64 -6.60 -0.60 -3.89
CA SER A 64 -7.98 -0.89 -3.49
C SER A 64 -7.95 -2.18 -2.65
N LEU A 65 -7.87 -2.02 -1.34
CA LEU A 65 -7.71 -3.14 -0.40
C LEU A 65 -8.90 -3.22 0.54
N THR A 66 -9.62 -4.34 0.51
CA THR A 66 -10.68 -4.61 1.48
C THR A 66 -10.14 -4.58 2.91
N ILE A 67 -10.70 -3.72 3.74
CA ILE A 67 -10.41 -3.64 5.17
C ILE A 67 -11.07 -4.84 5.85
N THR A 68 -10.28 -5.64 6.57
CA THR A 68 -10.78 -6.80 7.33
C THR A 68 -10.19 -6.79 8.71
N ASN A 69 -10.91 -7.36 9.70
CA ASN A 69 -10.44 -7.46 11.08
C ASN A 69 -9.04 -8.10 11.22
N LYS A 70 -8.69 -9.03 10.31
CA LYS A 70 -7.35 -9.65 10.31
C LYS A 70 -6.26 -8.67 9.86
N ARG A 71 -6.54 -7.83 8.87
CA ARG A 71 -5.56 -6.85 8.34
C ARG A 71 -5.38 -5.67 9.29
N THR A 72 -6.45 -5.20 9.93
CA THR A 72 -6.38 -4.08 10.90
C THR A 72 -5.59 -4.41 12.17
N LYS A 73 -5.21 -5.68 12.39
CA LYS A 73 -4.34 -6.09 13.50
C LYS A 73 -2.85 -5.97 13.19
N VAL A 74 -2.49 -5.73 11.92
CA VAL A 74 -1.09 -5.79 11.46
C VAL A 74 -0.67 -4.58 10.63
N VAL A 75 -1.63 -3.84 10.08
CA VAL A 75 -1.40 -2.57 9.37
C VAL A 75 -2.50 -1.58 9.70
N ASP A 76 -2.15 -0.31 9.70
CA ASP A 76 -3.10 0.78 9.81
C ASP A 76 -3.65 1.18 8.44
N PHE A 77 -4.92 1.58 8.42
CA PHE A 77 -5.59 2.07 7.23
C PHE A 77 -5.94 3.55 7.41
N VAL A 78 -5.91 4.28 6.30
CA VAL A 78 -6.65 5.55 6.22
C VAL A 78 -8.15 5.31 6.32
N PHE A 79 -8.93 6.36 6.51
CA PHE A 79 -10.39 6.27 6.43
C PHE A 79 -10.81 5.66 5.08
N PRO A 80 -11.92 4.89 5.02
CA PRO A 80 -12.37 4.29 3.78
C PRO A 80 -12.59 5.34 2.69
N LEU A 81 -11.91 5.16 1.55
CA LEU A 81 -11.98 6.07 0.40
C LEU A 81 -12.98 5.62 -0.67
N MET A 82 -13.44 4.36 -0.58
CA MET A 82 -14.40 3.75 -1.49
C MET A 82 -15.31 2.83 -0.70
N ASP A 83 -16.57 2.78 -1.10
CA ASP A 83 -17.52 1.81 -0.57
C ASP A 83 -17.33 0.45 -1.24
N GLY A 84 -17.43 -0.61 -0.45
CA GLY A 84 -17.39 -1.99 -0.94
C GLY A 84 -18.80 -2.49 -1.20
N THR A 85 -19.40 -2.10 -2.33
CA THR A 85 -20.68 -2.63 -2.81
C THR A 85 -20.48 -3.41 -4.10
#